data_AF-A0A816DBU9-F1
#
_entry.id   AF-A0A816DBU9-F1
#
_cell.length_a   1.000
_cell.length_b   1.000
_cell.length_c   1.000
_cell.angle_alpha   90.00
_cell.angle_beta   90.00
_cell.angle_gamma   90.00
#
_symmetry.space_group_name_H-M   'P 1'
#
loop_
_entity.id
_entity.type
_entity.pdbx_description
1 polymer ?
#
loop_
_entity_poly.entity_id
_entity_poly.type
_entity_poly.pdbx_seq_one_letter_code
_entity_poly.pdbx_strand_id
1 'polypeptide(L)'
;MQFILIIIYSINIYGQEEQCNRNQTLILLHEQNIRDSLYYENERNESNIPDAFETSGVVLRPDNLIMYIIFDNTFQIGVFCTWLAIRTINCTNKLLDWPDNTFNKLNSEFEGIAYNSLTDTYFIVQETISSNVSSNEYNSNIFEVQITTNVTFSSINLIQSCRINWTFESTSKGFEGLEFMMHHKRNKNYLLALCEGNKCKPQSNSEDPVTSLGNGKLVVLDKHETTHNSW
;
A
#
# COMPACT_ATOMS: atom_id res chain seq x y z
N MET A 1 -36.07 61.12 25.66
CA MET A 1 -35.09 60.40 24.82
C MET A 1 -34.29 59.49 25.73
N GLN A 2 -34.52 58.18 25.64
CA GLN A 2 -33.95 57.17 26.52
C GLN A 2 -32.90 56.41 25.71
N PHE A 3 -31.62 56.50 26.10
CA PHE A 3 -30.54 55.80 25.44
C PHE A 3 -30.57 54.32 25.84
N ILE A 4 -30.75 53.44 24.85
CA ILE A 4 -30.61 52.00 25.00
C ILE A 4 -29.12 51.68 24.96
N LEU A 5 -28.57 51.21 26.08
CA LEU A 5 -27.23 50.67 26.17
C LEU A 5 -27.28 49.21 25.66
N ILE A 6 -26.80 48.97 24.44
CA ILE A 6 -26.62 47.62 23.90
C ILE A 6 -25.30 47.08 24.45
N ILE A 7 -25.37 46.15 25.41
CA ILE A 7 -24.22 45.37 25.85
C ILE A 7 -24.03 44.23 24.85
N ILE A 8 -23.03 44.33 23.99
CA ILE A 8 -22.58 43.23 23.14
C ILE A 8 -21.70 42.33 24.02
N TYR A 9 -22.21 41.15 24.39
CA TYR A 9 -21.37 40.09 24.94
C TYR A 9 -20.51 39.53 23.82
N SER A 10 -19.21 39.82 23.85
CA SER A 10 -18.22 39.05 23.10
C SER A 10 -18.14 37.66 23.71
N ILE A 11 -18.75 36.68 23.05
CA ILE A 11 -18.53 35.26 23.36
C ILE A 11 -17.10 34.94 22.92
N ASN A 12 -16.17 34.94 23.87
CA ASN A 12 -14.86 34.35 23.68
C ASN A 12 -15.06 32.83 23.57
N ILE A 13 -15.16 32.32 22.35
CA ILE A 13 -14.99 30.89 22.08
C ILE A 13 -13.48 30.64 22.15
N TYR A 14 -12.95 30.43 23.35
CA TYR A 14 -11.67 29.72 23.50
C TYR A 14 -11.94 28.29 23.06
N GLY A 15 -11.64 27.99 21.79
CA GLY A 15 -11.57 26.62 21.31
C GLY A 15 -10.49 25.92 22.12
N GLN A 16 -10.88 25.00 23.00
CA GLN A 16 -9.93 24.03 23.51
C GLN A 16 -9.50 23.19 22.31
N GLU A 17 -8.21 23.26 21.96
CA GLU A 17 -7.58 22.23 21.16
C GLU A 17 -7.72 20.93 21.95
N GLU A 18 -8.73 20.12 21.63
CA GLU A 18 -8.73 18.72 22.02
C GLU A 18 -7.56 18.06 21.30
N GLN A 19 -6.41 18.05 21.98
CA GLN A 19 -5.22 17.37 21.51
C GLN A 19 -5.56 15.87 21.49
N CYS A 20 -5.76 15.31 20.30
CA CYS A 20 -5.99 13.90 20.09
C CYS A 20 -4.72 13.12 20.48
N ASN A 21 -4.58 12.83 21.77
CA ASN A 21 -3.50 12.02 22.30
C ASN A 21 -3.91 10.55 22.20
N ARG A 22 -3.18 9.80 21.37
CA ARG A 22 -3.21 8.33 21.43
C ARG A 22 -2.51 7.94 22.74
N ASN A 23 -3.29 7.78 23.81
CA ASN A 23 -2.78 7.53 25.17
C ASN A 23 -1.90 6.28 25.28
N GLN A 24 -1.96 5.37 24.30
CA GLN A 24 -1.12 4.19 24.21
C GLN A 24 -0.75 3.94 22.73
N THR A 25 0.54 3.82 22.45
CA THR A 25 1.06 3.23 21.22
C THR A 25 1.38 1.78 21.53
N LEU A 26 0.64 0.85 20.92
CA LEU A 26 0.88 -0.58 21.10
C LEU A 26 1.79 -1.08 19.98
N ILE A 27 2.92 -1.69 20.34
CA ILE A 27 3.72 -2.47 19.40
C ILE A 27 3.03 -3.82 19.26
N LEU A 28 2.38 -4.05 18.11
CA LEU A 28 1.50 -5.22 17.86
C LEU A 28 2.19 -6.57 18.12
N LEU A 29 3.51 -6.63 17.98
CA LEU A 29 4.32 -7.84 18.16
C LEU A 29 5.15 -7.82 19.45
N HIS A 30 4.73 -7.11 20.51
CA HIS A 30 5.34 -7.18 21.85
C HIS A 30 6.88 -7.16 21.87
N GLU A 31 7.49 -6.23 21.13
CA GLU A 31 8.97 -6.10 20.96
C GLU A 31 9.67 -7.32 20.31
N GLN A 32 8.94 -8.34 19.90
CA GLN A 32 9.46 -9.47 19.13
C GLN A 32 9.68 -9.05 17.68
N ASN A 33 10.76 -9.57 17.09
CA ASN A 33 11.04 -9.35 15.69
C ASN A 33 9.90 -9.98 14.86
N ILE A 34 9.45 -9.33 13.78
CA ILE A 34 8.51 -9.94 12.81
C ILE A 34 8.98 -11.35 12.44
N ARG A 35 10.29 -11.53 12.31
CA ARG A 35 10.94 -12.82 12.12
C ARG A 35 10.51 -13.86 13.15
N ASP A 36 10.55 -13.55 14.44
CA ASP A 36 10.18 -14.42 15.58
C ASP A 36 8.74 -14.90 15.48
N SER A 37 7.83 -14.02 15.05
CA SER A 37 6.43 -14.36 14.86
C SER A 37 6.17 -15.28 13.65
N LEU A 38 7.14 -15.40 12.73
CA LEU A 38 7.09 -16.21 11.52
C LEU A 38 7.85 -17.55 11.66
N TYR A 39 8.67 -17.73 12.69
CA TYR A 39 9.50 -18.92 12.89
C TYR A 39 8.69 -20.20 13.18
N TYR A 40 7.55 -20.09 13.87
CA TYR A 40 6.85 -21.25 14.45
C TYR A 40 6.27 -22.27 13.44
N GLU A 41 5.95 -21.88 12.20
CA GLU A 41 5.54 -22.82 11.13
C GLU A 41 6.68 -23.08 10.12
N ASN A 42 7.65 -22.17 10.04
CA ASN A 42 8.78 -22.28 9.12
C ASN A 42 9.93 -23.15 9.65
N GLU A 43 9.78 -23.79 10.82
CA GLU A 43 10.75 -24.75 11.40
C GLU A 43 11.18 -25.89 10.44
N ARG A 44 10.55 -26.03 9.26
CA ARG A 44 10.97 -26.99 8.22
C ARG A 44 11.91 -26.41 7.16
N ASN A 45 12.12 -25.09 7.07
CA ASN A 45 12.99 -24.43 6.09
C ASN A 45 13.50 -23.07 6.64
N GLU A 46 14.29 -23.08 7.71
CA GLU A 46 14.94 -21.87 8.27
C GLU A 46 15.75 -21.08 7.23
N SER A 47 16.22 -21.72 6.16
CA SER A 47 17.03 -21.11 5.10
C SER A 47 16.31 -20.07 4.24
N ASN A 48 14.97 -19.97 4.33
CA ASN A 48 14.17 -19.13 3.44
C ASN A 48 13.56 -17.90 4.14
N ILE A 49 13.88 -17.65 5.41
CA ILE A 49 13.45 -16.45 6.13
C ILE A 49 14.53 -15.37 6.01
N PRO A 50 14.23 -14.20 5.43
CA PRO A 50 15.13 -13.06 5.38
C PRO A 50 15.63 -12.61 6.76
N ASP A 51 16.84 -12.06 6.82
CA ASP A 51 17.42 -11.54 8.07
C ASP A 51 16.77 -10.23 8.52
N ALA A 52 16.13 -9.51 7.60
CA ALA A 52 15.41 -8.26 7.86
C ALA A 52 14.16 -8.15 6.98
N PHE A 53 13.15 -7.46 7.50
CA PHE A 53 11.93 -7.10 6.77
C PHE A 53 11.76 -5.59 6.82
N GLU A 54 11.55 -4.97 5.67
CA GLU A 54 11.21 -3.56 5.53
C GLU A 54 9.74 -3.48 5.14
N THR A 55 8.86 -3.24 6.11
CA THR A 55 7.40 -3.29 5.93
C THR A 55 6.89 -2.01 5.28
N SER A 56 6.15 -2.12 4.19
CA SER A 56 5.73 -0.97 3.39
C SER A 56 4.20 -0.82 3.23
N GLY A 57 3.44 -1.87 3.55
CA GLY A 57 1.98 -1.81 3.44
C GLY A 57 1.26 -2.88 4.24
N VAL A 58 0.04 -2.57 4.67
CA VAL A 58 -0.83 -3.49 5.39
C VAL A 58 -2.26 -3.36 4.88
N VAL A 59 -2.94 -4.50 4.73
CA VAL A 59 -4.38 -4.53 4.44
C VAL A 59 -5.05 -5.62 5.27
N LEU A 60 -6.27 -5.34 5.75
CA LEU A 60 -7.10 -6.33 6.42
C LEU A 60 -7.86 -7.16 5.39
N ARG A 61 -7.88 -8.47 5.61
CA ARG A 61 -8.80 -9.35 4.90
C ARG A 61 -10.25 -9.00 5.29
N PRO A 62 -11.25 -9.16 4.40
CA PRO A 62 -12.64 -8.76 4.68
C PRO A 62 -13.27 -9.36 5.95
N ASP A 63 -12.82 -10.53 6.38
CA ASP A 63 -13.30 -11.17 7.61
C ASP A 63 -12.66 -10.62 8.89
N ASN A 64 -11.71 -9.68 8.78
CA ASN A 64 -10.95 -9.08 9.86
C ASN A 64 -10.19 -10.07 10.75
N LEU A 65 -9.94 -11.30 10.27
CA LEU A 65 -9.19 -12.31 11.01
C LEU A 65 -7.70 -12.32 10.65
N ILE A 66 -7.38 -11.86 9.45
CA ILE A 66 -6.03 -11.85 8.90
C ILE A 66 -5.71 -10.45 8.38
N MET A 67 -4.46 -10.06 8.57
CA MET A 67 -3.83 -8.93 7.90
C MET A 67 -2.74 -9.45 6.96
N TYR A 68 -2.68 -8.87 5.77
CA TYR A 68 -1.59 -9.08 4.83
C TYR A 68 -0.63 -7.90 4.94
N ILE A 69 0.66 -8.21 5.06
CA ILE A 69 1.74 -7.24 5.12
C ILE A 69 2.67 -7.50 3.94
N ILE A 70 3.00 -6.45 3.20
CA ILE A 70 4.01 -6.48 2.14
C ILE A 70 5.32 -5.87 2.65
N PHE A 71 6.41 -6.27 2.00
CA PHE A 71 7.74 -5.81 2.34
C PHE A 71 8.42 -5.27 1.08
N ASP A 72 9.19 -4.19 1.17
CA ASP A 72 9.93 -3.63 0.04
C ASP A 72 11.15 -4.49 -0.33
N ASN A 73 11.72 -5.20 0.63
CA ASN A 73 13.02 -5.84 0.48
C ASN A 73 12.91 -7.33 0.15
N THR A 74 11.69 -7.87 0.08
CA THR A 74 11.46 -9.32 -0.14
C THR A 74 10.27 -9.56 -1.06
N PHE A 75 10.39 -10.57 -1.92
CA PHE A 75 9.29 -11.08 -2.73
C PHE A 75 8.40 -12.04 -1.93
N GLN A 76 7.90 -11.57 -0.79
CA GLN A 76 7.05 -12.33 0.11
C GLN A 76 5.91 -11.46 0.63
N ILE A 77 4.79 -12.11 1.00
CA ILE A 77 3.69 -11.47 1.73
C ILE A 77 3.57 -12.14 3.08
N GLY A 78 3.64 -11.33 4.14
CA GLY A 78 3.37 -11.75 5.49
C GLY A 78 1.86 -11.89 5.72
N VAL A 79 1.45 -13.03 6.27
CA VAL A 79 0.10 -13.32 6.71
C VAL A 79 0.11 -13.33 8.22
N PHE A 80 -0.67 -12.47 8.85
CA PHE A 80 -0.71 -12.37 10.31
C PHE A 80 -2.13 -12.39 10.85
N CYS A 81 -2.30 -12.99 12.02
CA CYS A 81 -3.58 -12.99 12.72
C CYS A 81 -3.85 -11.65 13.38
N THR A 82 -5.06 -11.12 13.23
CA THR A 82 -5.46 -9.83 13.84
C THR A 82 -5.58 -9.88 15.35
N TRP A 83 -5.73 -11.08 15.92
CA TRP A 83 -5.74 -11.32 17.37
C TRP A 83 -4.36 -11.16 18.00
N LEU A 84 -3.32 -10.91 17.19
CA LEU A 84 -1.94 -10.61 17.60
C LEU A 84 -1.26 -11.73 18.41
N ALA A 85 -1.93 -12.86 18.60
CA ALA A 85 -1.36 -14.07 19.13
C ALA A 85 -0.64 -14.82 18.00
N ILE A 86 0.52 -15.39 18.33
CA ILE A 86 1.36 -16.20 17.41
C ILE A 86 0.54 -17.35 16.79
N ARG A 87 -0.42 -17.90 17.53
CA ARG A 87 -1.29 -18.99 17.06
C ARG A 87 -2.68 -18.85 17.64
N THR A 88 -3.67 -18.97 16.77
CA THR A 88 -5.06 -19.22 17.16
C THR A 88 -5.57 -20.43 16.40
N ILE A 89 -6.65 -21.05 16.87
CA ILE A 89 -7.17 -22.32 16.31
C ILE A 89 -7.43 -22.22 14.79
N ASN A 90 -7.67 -21.01 14.27
CA ASN A 90 -8.05 -20.76 12.88
C ASN A 90 -7.06 -19.86 12.12
N CYS A 91 -5.93 -19.50 12.70
CA CYS A 91 -4.97 -18.62 12.05
C CYS A 91 -3.56 -18.85 12.61
N THR A 92 -2.59 -18.93 11.69
CA THR A 92 -1.17 -18.98 12.00
C THR A 92 -0.44 -17.97 11.13
N ASN A 93 0.52 -17.27 11.74
CA ASN A 93 1.39 -16.35 11.03
C ASN A 93 2.30 -17.13 10.07
N LYS A 94 2.49 -16.62 8.84
CA LYS A 94 3.32 -17.27 7.82
C LYS A 94 3.76 -16.30 6.73
N LEU A 95 4.78 -16.69 5.98
CA LEU A 95 5.21 -16.01 4.75
C LEU A 95 4.67 -16.75 3.54
N LEU A 96 4.20 -15.99 2.55
CA LEU A 96 3.83 -16.50 1.24
C LEU A 96 4.84 -16.01 0.22
N ASP A 97 5.47 -16.93 -0.49
CA ASP A 97 6.38 -16.59 -1.57
C ASP A 97 5.61 -16.02 -2.77
N TRP A 98 6.16 -14.96 -3.36
CA TRP A 98 5.63 -14.39 -4.60
C TRP A 98 5.69 -15.43 -5.73
N PRO A 99 4.63 -15.58 -6.55
CA PRO A 99 4.53 -16.68 -7.50
C PRO A 99 5.40 -16.50 -8.75
N ASP A 100 5.94 -15.30 -8.97
CA ASP A 100 6.76 -14.98 -10.14
C ASP A 100 8.23 -14.85 -9.75
N ASN A 101 9.05 -15.80 -10.23
CA ASN A 101 10.48 -15.87 -9.98
C ASN A 101 11.32 -15.27 -11.12
N THR A 102 10.69 -14.60 -12.09
CA THR A 102 11.39 -14.00 -13.24
C THR A 102 12.04 -12.66 -12.91
N PHE A 103 11.72 -12.10 -11.74
CA PHE A 103 12.38 -10.90 -11.24
C PHE A 103 13.83 -11.22 -10.85
N ASN A 104 14.77 -10.78 -11.67
CA ASN A 104 16.21 -10.84 -11.37
C ASN A 104 16.64 -9.72 -10.39
N LYS A 105 15.74 -9.30 -9.49
CA LYS A 105 15.97 -8.26 -8.50
C LYS A 105 16.15 -8.91 -7.13
N LEU A 106 16.99 -8.28 -6.30
CA LEU A 106 17.15 -8.68 -4.90
C LEU A 106 15.95 -8.24 -4.04
N ASN A 107 15.35 -7.09 -4.36
CA ASN A 107 14.26 -6.47 -3.61
C ASN A 107 12.99 -6.39 -4.46
N SER A 108 11.83 -6.49 -3.81
CA SER A 108 10.53 -6.40 -4.48
C SER A 108 10.14 -4.96 -4.79
N GLU A 109 10.61 -4.00 -4.01
CA GLU A 109 10.20 -2.59 -4.00
C GLU A 109 8.68 -2.46 -3.90
N PHE A 110 7.99 -3.35 -3.16
CA PHE A 110 6.57 -3.19 -2.90
C PHE A 110 6.34 -2.03 -1.93
N GLU A 111 5.41 -1.13 -2.25
CA GLU A 111 5.22 0.13 -1.50
C GLU A 111 3.75 0.43 -1.13
N GLY A 112 2.85 -0.48 -1.44
CA GLY A 112 1.45 -0.32 -1.07
C GLY A 112 0.60 -1.53 -1.47
N ILE A 113 -0.40 -1.81 -0.66
CA ILE A 113 -1.36 -2.89 -0.89
C ILE A 113 -2.79 -2.37 -0.63
N ALA A 114 -3.72 -2.69 -1.52
CA ALA A 114 -5.12 -2.30 -1.41
C ALA A 114 -6.05 -3.49 -1.72
N TYR A 115 -7.20 -3.57 -1.04
CA TYR A 115 -8.18 -4.62 -1.27
C TYR A 115 -9.28 -4.17 -2.23
N ASN A 116 -9.51 -4.96 -3.28
CA ASN A 116 -10.60 -4.76 -4.22
C ASN A 116 -11.81 -5.64 -3.86
N SER A 117 -12.79 -5.01 -3.23
CA SER A 117 -14.02 -5.69 -2.78
C SER A 117 -14.94 -6.17 -3.91
N LEU A 118 -14.72 -5.74 -5.16
CA LEU A 118 -15.55 -6.14 -6.29
C LEU A 118 -15.15 -7.51 -6.85
N THR A 119 -13.86 -7.83 -6.83
CA THR A 119 -13.33 -9.07 -7.41
C THR A 119 -12.69 -10.01 -6.39
N ASP A 120 -12.66 -9.62 -5.11
CA ASP A 120 -11.96 -10.33 -4.04
C ASP A 120 -10.47 -10.55 -4.37
N THR A 121 -9.83 -9.44 -4.78
CA THR A 121 -8.42 -9.39 -5.17
C THR A 121 -7.70 -8.29 -4.40
N TYR A 122 -6.38 -8.29 -4.51
CA TYR A 122 -5.51 -7.30 -3.91
C TYR A 122 -4.67 -6.65 -5.00
N PHE A 123 -4.53 -5.33 -4.93
CA PHE A 123 -3.59 -4.59 -5.73
C PHE A 123 -2.33 -4.34 -4.93
N ILE A 124 -1.16 -4.56 -5.52
CA ILE A 124 0.14 -4.28 -4.91
C ILE A 124 0.91 -3.38 -5.86
N VAL A 125 1.41 -2.26 -5.36
CA VAL A 125 2.27 -1.36 -6.13
C VAL A 125 3.74 -1.67 -5.88
N GLN A 126 4.49 -1.76 -6.96
CA GLN A 126 5.95 -1.78 -6.97
C GLN A 126 6.47 -0.41 -7.36
N GLU A 127 7.35 0.16 -6.54
CA GLU A 127 7.86 1.53 -6.62
C GLU A 127 8.41 1.83 -8.00
N THR A 128 9.43 1.08 -8.43
CA THR A 128 10.09 1.33 -9.71
C THR A 128 10.49 0.08 -10.49
N ILE A 129 10.23 0.13 -11.79
CA ILE A 129 10.79 -0.74 -12.81
C ILE A 129 11.50 0.14 -13.83
N SER A 130 12.77 -0.13 -14.09
CA SER A 130 13.50 0.54 -15.16
C SER A 130 12.77 0.27 -16.48
N SER A 131 12.35 1.32 -17.18
CA SER A 131 11.70 1.20 -18.49
C SER A 131 12.70 0.85 -19.58
N ASN A 132 13.89 1.42 -19.45
CA ASN A 132 14.99 1.29 -20.37
C ASN A 132 16.25 1.70 -19.63
N VAL A 133 17.23 0.79 -19.59
CA VAL A 133 18.52 1.01 -18.90
C VAL A 133 19.26 2.24 -19.44
N SER A 134 18.97 2.65 -20.68
CA SER A 134 19.64 3.79 -21.32
C SER A 134 18.99 5.16 -21.08
N SER A 135 17.71 5.24 -20.65
CA SER A 135 17.00 6.53 -20.53
C SER A 135 16.87 7.08 -19.11
N ASN A 136 17.30 6.35 -18.07
CA ASN A 136 17.04 6.69 -16.65
C ASN A 136 15.56 6.97 -16.36
N GLU A 137 14.66 6.33 -17.11
CA GLU A 137 13.23 6.43 -16.91
C GLU A 137 12.75 5.22 -16.09
N TYR A 138 11.99 5.52 -15.05
CA TYR A 138 11.42 4.53 -14.15
C TYR A 138 9.91 4.65 -14.21
N ASN A 139 9.20 3.53 -14.16
CA ASN A 139 7.74 3.54 -13.95
C ASN A 139 7.41 2.62 -12.78
N SER A 140 6.26 2.81 -12.17
CA SER A 140 5.74 1.85 -11.21
C SER A 140 4.98 0.75 -11.91
N ASN A 141 4.75 -0.34 -11.20
CA ASN A 141 3.93 -1.45 -11.68
C ASN A 141 2.85 -1.78 -10.64
N ILE A 142 1.64 -2.08 -11.09
CA ILE A 142 0.56 -2.61 -10.26
C ILE A 142 0.39 -4.09 -10.56
N PHE A 143 0.49 -4.92 -9.54
CA PHE A 143 0.06 -6.31 -9.58
C PHE A 143 -1.36 -6.43 -9.07
N GLU A 144 -2.21 -7.17 -9.77
CA GLU A 144 -3.46 -7.67 -9.21
C GLU A 144 -3.26 -9.14 -8.85
N VAL A 145 -3.52 -9.49 -7.60
CA VAL A 145 -3.33 -10.85 -7.09
C VAL A 145 -4.57 -11.33 -6.35
N GLN A 146 -4.80 -12.63 -6.39
CA GLN A 146 -5.70 -13.30 -5.48
C GLN A 146 -4.89 -14.02 -4.41
N ILE A 147 -5.18 -13.73 -3.14
CA ILE A 147 -4.51 -14.36 -2.00
C ILE A 147 -5.49 -15.31 -1.33
N THR A 148 -5.23 -16.60 -1.45
CA THR A 148 -6.01 -17.65 -0.77
C THR A 148 -5.28 -18.01 0.51
N THR A 149 -5.95 -17.93 1.65
CA THR A 149 -5.40 -18.37 2.93
C THR A 149 -6.43 -19.09 3.78
N ASN A 150 -6.11 -20.31 4.16
CA ASN A 150 -6.80 -21.08 5.18
C ASN A 150 -5.77 -21.78 6.10
N VAL A 151 -6.28 -22.61 7.03
CA VAL A 151 -5.46 -23.34 8.02
C VAL A 151 -4.48 -24.30 7.33
N THR A 152 -4.86 -24.91 6.23
CA THR A 152 -4.10 -26.00 5.57
C THR A 152 -3.34 -25.57 4.31
N PHE A 153 -3.72 -24.44 3.71
CA PHE A 153 -3.24 -24.02 2.41
C PHE A 153 -3.23 -22.50 2.31
N SER A 154 -2.13 -21.97 1.77
CA SER A 154 -2.07 -20.59 1.33
C SER A 154 -1.30 -20.46 0.02
N SER A 155 -1.74 -19.54 -0.82
CA SER A 155 -1.10 -19.25 -2.10
C SER A 155 -1.40 -17.84 -2.56
N ILE A 156 -0.49 -17.31 -3.37
CA ILE A 156 -0.70 -16.09 -4.15
C ILE A 156 -0.87 -16.50 -5.61
N ASN A 157 -1.93 -16.03 -6.26
CA ASN A 157 -2.15 -16.19 -7.68
C ASN A 157 -2.05 -14.81 -8.36
N LEU A 158 -1.06 -14.63 -9.23
CA LEU A 158 -0.89 -13.40 -10.00
C LEU A 158 -1.90 -13.36 -11.16
N ILE A 159 -2.86 -12.44 -11.10
CA ILE A 159 -3.90 -12.28 -12.12
C ILE A 159 -3.35 -11.49 -13.30
N GLN A 160 -2.73 -10.34 -13.01
CA GLN A 160 -2.15 -9.47 -14.02
C GLN A 160 -1.09 -8.54 -13.41
N SER A 161 -0.26 -8.00 -14.28
CA SER A 161 0.75 -6.98 -13.97
C SER A 161 0.60 -5.84 -14.97
N CYS A 162 0.44 -4.62 -14.49
CA CYS A 162 0.23 -3.44 -15.33
C CYS A 162 1.24 -2.35 -14.99
N ARG A 163 2.05 -1.97 -15.98
CA ARG A 163 2.91 -0.79 -15.89
C ARG A 163 2.04 0.46 -15.84
N ILE A 164 2.29 1.32 -14.85
CA ILE A 164 1.61 2.61 -14.78
C ILE A 164 2.22 3.54 -15.81
N ASN A 165 1.38 4.24 -16.57
CA ASN A 165 1.81 5.28 -17.50
C ASN A 165 2.20 6.57 -16.75
N TRP A 166 3.23 6.48 -15.92
CA TRP A 166 3.76 7.56 -15.11
C TRP A 166 5.26 7.35 -14.91
N THR A 167 6.06 8.35 -15.26
CA THR A 167 7.52 8.24 -15.25
C THR A 167 8.12 8.99 -14.07
N PHE A 168 9.13 8.40 -13.44
CA PHE A 168 9.92 9.00 -12.35
C PHE A 168 11.34 9.30 -12.82
N GLU A 169 11.93 10.34 -12.22
CA GLU A 169 13.28 10.81 -12.53
C GLU A 169 14.40 10.01 -11.81
N SER A 170 14.05 9.12 -10.87
CA SER A 170 15.01 8.32 -10.08
C SER A 170 14.36 7.08 -9.49
N THR A 171 15.16 6.11 -9.04
CA THR A 171 14.70 4.86 -8.39
C THR A 171 14.13 5.05 -6.99
N SER A 172 14.61 6.04 -6.22
CA SER A 172 14.12 6.31 -4.86
C SER A 172 12.84 7.16 -4.85
N LYS A 173 12.02 7.01 -5.90
CA LYS A 173 10.82 7.79 -6.14
C LYS A 173 9.77 6.88 -6.77
N GLY A 174 8.60 6.81 -6.14
CA GLY A 174 7.45 6.15 -6.71
C GLY A 174 6.19 6.41 -5.89
N PHE A 175 5.28 5.44 -5.95
CA PHE A 175 4.07 5.47 -5.15
C PHE A 175 4.32 4.81 -3.80
N GLU A 176 3.97 5.50 -2.71
CA GLU A 176 4.11 5.08 -1.31
C GLU A 176 2.72 5.03 -0.67
N GLY A 177 2.04 3.92 -0.86
CA GLY A 177 0.67 3.72 -0.41
C GLY A 177 -0.33 3.68 -1.56
N LEU A 178 -1.32 2.81 -1.36
CA LEU A 178 -2.33 2.47 -2.34
C LEU A 178 -3.67 2.24 -1.64
N GLU A 179 -4.74 2.75 -2.22
CA GLU A 179 -6.10 2.53 -1.73
C GLU A 179 -7.05 2.27 -2.90
N PHE A 180 -8.03 1.40 -2.70
CA PHE A 180 -9.03 1.07 -3.72
C PHE A 180 -10.33 1.82 -3.43
N MET A 181 -10.90 2.44 -4.46
CA MET A 181 -12.14 3.19 -4.31
C MET A 181 -13.15 2.84 -5.42
N MET A 182 -14.35 2.44 -5.01
CA MET A 182 -15.51 2.35 -5.91
C MET A 182 -16.33 3.64 -5.89
N HIS A 183 -16.35 4.36 -6.99
CA HIS A 183 -17.16 5.57 -7.16
C HIS A 183 -18.59 5.22 -7.60
N HIS A 184 -19.46 4.88 -6.64
CA HIS A 184 -20.82 4.40 -6.88
C HIS A 184 -21.66 5.24 -7.87
N LYS A 185 -21.58 6.58 -7.81
CA LYS A 185 -22.36 7.46 -8.70
C LYS A 185 -21.94 7.39 -10.18
N ARG A 186 -20.70 6.99 -10.45
CA ARG A 186 -20.13 6.89 -11.81
C ARG A 186 -19.97 5.44 -12.26
N ASN A 187 -20.28 4.48 -11.37
CA ASN A 187 -20.01 3.06 -11.56
C ASN A 187 -18.57 2.80 -12.08
N LYS A 188 -17.60 3.48 -11.47
CA LYS A 188 -16.18 3.39 -11.82
C LYS A 188 -15.37 3.02 -10.60
N ASN A 189 -14.35 2.19 -10.77
CA ASN A 189 -13.35 1.94 -9.75
C ASN A 189 -12.08 2.75 -10.05
N TYR A 190 -11.33 3.05 -9.00
CA TYR A 190 -10.07 3.77 -9.07
C TYR A 190 -9.10 3.17 -8.09
N LEU A 191 -7.82 3.25 -8.43
CA LEU A 191 -6.74 3.14 -7.45
C LEU A 191 -6.25 4.55 -7.10
N LEU A 192 -6.21 4.83 -5.82
CA LEU A 192 -5.66 6.05 -5.27
C LEU A 192 -4.24 5.72 -4.80
N ALA A 193 -3.24 6.41 -5.35
CA ALA A 193 -1.86 6.22 -4.97
C ALA A 193 -1.30 7.53 -4.41
N LEU A 194 -0.45 7.43 -3.39
CA LEU A 194 0.29 8.58 -2.88
C LEU A 194 1.66 8.58 -3.52
N CYS A 195 2.10 9.74 -4.00
CA CYS A 195 3.42 9.88 -4.60
C CYS A 195 4.25 10.86 -3.77
N GLU A 196 5.40 10.40 -3.29
CA GLU A 196 6.23 11.13 -2.33
C GLU A 196 7.05 12.25 -3.03
N GLY A 197 6.87 13.49 -2.56
CA GLY A 197 7.74 14.63 -2.91
C GLY A 197 7.44 15.41 -4.21
N ASN A 198 8.42 16.26 -4.61
CA ASN A 198 8.36 17.24 -5.72
C ASN A 198 8.48 16.65 -7.12
N LYS A 199 8.76 15.35 -7.27
CA LYS A 199 9.23 14.79 -8.55
C LYS A 199 8.29 13.79 -9.19
N CYS A 200 7.06 13.74 -8.69
CA CYS A 200 5.96 13.01 -9.31
C CYS A 200 5.45 13.80 -10.52
N LYS A 201 6.08 13.67 -11.69
CA LYS A 201 5.63 14.35 -12.91
C LYS A 201 4.83 13.39 -13.79
N PRO A 202 3.57 13.73 -14.16
CA PRO A 202 2.90 13.01 -15.23
C PRO A 202 3.70 13.18 -16.52
N GLN A 203 3.61 12.19 -17.41
CA GLN A 203 4.31 12.20 -18.72
C GLN A 203 3.84 13.36 -19.64
N SER A 204 2.77 14.08 -19.30
CA SER A 204 2.32 15.23 -20.07
C SER A 204 3.25 16.43 -19.84
N ASN A 205 3.85 16.93 -20.92
CA ASN A 205 4.76 18.08 -21.05
C ASN A 205 4.26 19.44 -20.51
N SER A 206 3.28 19.49 -19.61
CA SER A 206 2.92 20.73 -18.94
C SER A 206 3.98 21.05 -17.88
N GLU A 207 4.93 21.89 -18.24
CA GLU A 207 5.81 22.62 -17.32
C GLU A 207 4.98 23.62 -16.48
N ASP A 208 3.94 23.15 -15.81
CA ASP A 208 3.20 24.00 -14.88
C ASP A 208 4.05 24.11 -13.59
N PRO A 209 4.58 25.30 -13.24
CA PRO A 209 5.39 25.50 -12.05
C PRO A 209 4.67 25.15 -10.73
N VAL A 210 3.34 24.99 -10.73
CA VAL A 210 2.60 24.48 -9.58
C VAL A 210 2.87 22.99 -9.34
N THR A 211 3.18 22.23 -10.41
CA THR A 211 3.41 20.77 -10.32
C THR A 211 4.82 20.39 -9.83
N SER A 212 5.75 21.34 -9.71
CA SER A 212 7.13 21.11 -9.24
C SER A 212 7.34 21.39 -7.75
N LEU A 213 6.30 21.85 -7.04
CA LEU A 213 6.36 22.09 -5.59
C LEU A 213 6.30 20.74 -4.84
N GLY A 214 7.18 20.59 -3.83
CA GLY A 214 7.48 19.35 -3.08
C GLY A 214 6.43 18.84 -2.12
N ASN A 215 5.17 18.94 -2.50
CA ASN A 215 4.05 18.50 -1.70
C ASN A 215 3.55 17.21 -2.33
N GLY A 216 3.70 16.08 -1.64
CA GLY A 216 3.29 14.76 -2.14
C GLY A 216 1.91 14.78 -2.81
N LYS A 217 1.72 13.92 -3.81
CA LYS A 217 0.56 13.99 -4.71
C LYS A 217 -0.38 12.82 -4.47
N LEU A 218 -1.67 13.09 -4.42
CA LEU A 218 -2.69 12.07 -4.60
C LEU A 218 -2.89 11.85 -6.11
N VAL A 219 -2.60 10.64 -6.57
CA VAL A 219 -2.75 10.24 -7.97
C VAL A 219 -3.93 9.28 -8.09
N VAL A 220 -4.81 9.54 -9.06
CA VAL A 220 -5.96 8.70 -9.37
C VAL A 220 -5.64 7.90 -10.61
N LEU A 221 -5.61 6.58 -10.47
CA LEU A 221 -5.34 5.64 -11.54
C LEU A 221 -6.66 5.01 -12.00
N ASP A 222 -6.99 5.16 -13.28
CA ASP A 222 -8.12 4.49 -13.95
C ASP A 222 -7.56 3.32 -14.77
N LYS A 223 -8.23 2.15 -14.72
CA LYS A 223 -7.82 0.99 -15.51
C LYS A 223 -8.45 1.09 -16.89
N HIS A 224 -7.64 1.31 -17.91
CA HIS A 224 -8.07 1.22 -19.31
C HIS A 224 -7.75 -0.17 -19.87
N GLU A 225 -8.77 -0.96 -20.16
CA GLU A 225 -8.61 -2.14 -21.01
C GLU A 225 -8.34 -1.65 -22.43
N THR A 226 -7.13 -1.90 -22.94
CA THR A 226 -6.87 -1.72 -24.36
C THR A 226 -7.60 -2.84 -25.09
N THR A 227 -8.70 -2.50 -25.76
CA THR A 227 -9.26 -3.39 -26.77
C THR A 227 -8.19 -3.56 -27.84
N HIS A 228 -7.62 -4.77 -27.94
CA HIS A 228 -6.74 -5.14 -29.04
C HIS A 228 -7.52 -5.08 -30.36
N ASN A 229 -7.64 -3.88 -30.94
CA ASN A 229 -7.80 -3.76 -32.38
C ASN A 229 -6.41 -4.03 -32.97
N SER A 230 -6.24 -5.28 -33.40
CA SER A 230 -5.12 -5.84 -34.14
C SER A 230 -4.36 -4.80 -34.99
N TRP A 231 -3.05 -4.72 -34.77
CA TRP A 231 -2.09 -4.26 -35.76
C TRP A 231 -1.85 -5.37 -36.79
#